data_AF-A0A1F5INE1-F1
#
_entry.id   AF-A0A1F5INE1-F1
#
_cell.length_a   1.000
_cell.length_b   1.000
_cell.length_c   1.000
_cell.angle_alpha   90.00
_cell.angle_beta   90.00
_cell.angle_gamma   90.00
#
_symmetry.space_group_name_H-M   'P 1'
#
loop_
_entity.id
_entity.type
_entity.pdbx_description
1 polymer ?
#
loop_
_entity_poly.entity_id
_entity_poly.type
_entity_poly.pdbx_seq_one_letter_code
_entity_poly.pdbx_strand_id
1 'polypeptide(L)'
;MKNKFNTFTWIFGNPVIEDNVWIGAFCLIDGGYDVLKIGRGSQISSGAQILTHNTVKRTVSERNYHSIDSAPTEIGEFSFIGTNAVILMGSIIGHHSVVGAGAVVKEFSKFPPYSLILGVPAKRVGSTKKYYKIPTLSVVIPAYNEEENIKEVVERAFKEISKIINNFEIVLVNDGSTDNTGKIINSLAKRKRIRAVHHKKNKGFSGAMETCFRNAKNELILLAPADGQFDFSQTKKFLDEIKGYDVAVGYRIKNSENFIRKFQSKMFHLLLFLIFGIKLKEISTVSLWRKYVLDTLEITAYPRSVMILPELVYKSIKKNYKFIQVPIGWEERKAGEAKGRVDILLILITIFNMIKFRLSLTGSKV
;
A
#
# COMPACT_ATOMS: atom_id res chain seq x y z
N MET A 1 -12.43 8.56 -34.46
CA MET A 1 -12.01 8.91 -33.09
C MET A 1 -10.56 9.37 -33.13
N LYS A 2 -10.20 10.50 -32.51
CA LYS A 2 -8.78 10.86 -32.33
C LYS A 2 -8.10 9.73 -31.55
N ASN A 3 -6.97 9.24 -32.04
CA ASN A 3 -6.17 8.27 -31.31
C ASN A 3 -5.78 8.89 -29.96
N LYS A 4 -6.27 8.31 -28.85
CA LYS A 4 -6.00 8.78 -27.48
C LYS A 4 -4.58 8.44 -27.01
N PHE A 5 -3.85 7.66 -27.80
CA PHE A 5 -2.47 7.26 -27.57
C PHE A 5 -1.54 8.07 -28.48
N ASN A 6 -0.31 7.59 -28.71
CA ASN A 6 0.63 8.26 -29.60
C ASN A 6 0.04 8.44 -31.02
N THR A 7 0.26 9.61 -31.62
CA THR A 7 -0.26 9.96 -32.96
C THR A 7 0.23 9.03 -34.07
N PHE A 8 1.37 8.36 -33.88
CA PHE A 8 1.95 7.41 -34.82
C PHE A 8 1.57 5.96 -34.54
N THR A 9 0.70 5.69 -33.57
CA THR A 9 0.14 4.35 -33.36
C THR A 9 -0.97 4.11 -34.37
N TRP A 10 -0.91 2.98 -35.08
CA TRP A 10 -2.02 2.53 -35.92
C TRP A 10 -2.90 1.55 -35.13
N ILE A 11 -4.13 1.97 -34.87
CA ILE A 11 -5.17 1.13 -34.27
C ILE A 11 -6.17 0.80 -35.38
N PHE A 12 -6.33 -0.48 -35.68
CA PHE A 12 -7.27 -0.99 -36.66
C PHE A 12 -8.43 -1.72 -35.96
N GLY A 13 -9.66 -1.46 -36.39
CA GLY A 13 -10.86 -2.01 -35.77
C GLY A 13 -11.17 -1.44 -34.38
N ASN A 14 -11.80 -2.26 -33.53
CA ASN A 14 -12.32 -1.86 -32.22
C ASN A 14 -11.73 -2.73 -31.09
N PRO A 15 -10.41 -2.65 -30.81
CA PRO A 15 -9.83 -3.38 -29.70
C PRO A 15 -10.37 -2.90 -28.35
N VAL A 16 -10.47 -3.83 -27.39
CA VAL A 16 -10.82 -3.53 -26.00
C VAL A 16 -9.57 -3.11 -25.26
N ILE A 17 -9.40 -1.81 -25.02
CA ILE A 17 -8.24 -1.25 -24.29
C ILE A 17 -8.71 -0.62 -22.98
N GLU A 18 -8.32 -1.23 -21.85
CA GLU A 18 -8.70 -0.83 -20.50
C GLU A 18 -7.95 0.42 -19.99
N ASP A 19 -8.21 0.81 -18.73
CA ASP A 19 -7.67 2.03 -18.11
C ASP A 19 -6.15 1.99 -17.91
N ASN A 20 -5.52 3.18 -17.88
CA ASN A 20 -4.09 3.35 -17.60
C ASN A 20 -3.16 2.56 -18.54
N VAL A 21 -3.61 2.21 -19.74
CA VAL A 21 -2.77 1.61 -20.78
C VAL A 21 -1.96 2.70 -21.48
N TRP A 22 -0.67 2.43 -21.69
CA TRP A 22 0.21 3.28 -22.50
C TRP A 22 0.61 2.57 -23.79
N ILE A 23 0.55 3.26 -24.93
CA ILE A 23 0.94 2.72 -26.24
C ILE A 23 1.90 3.70 -26.93
N GLY A 24 3.08 3.21 -27.28
CA GLY A 24 4.15 3.96 -27.91
C GLY A 24 3.92 4.22 -29.41
N ALA A 25 4.79 5.04 -29.99
CA ALA A 25 4.77 5.36 -31.42
C ALA A 25 4.97 4.11 -32.29
N PHE A 26 4.45 4.14 -33.52
CA PHE A 26 4.66 3.11 -34.54
C PHE A 26 4.16 1.71 -34.18
N CYS A 27 3.31 1.58 -33.15
CA CYS A 27 2.68 0.30 -32.83
C CYS A 27 1.54 0.00 -33.81
N LEU A 28 1.33 -1.28 -34.10
CA LEU A 28 0.16 -1.80 -34.81
C LEU A 28 -0.71 -2.60 -33.84
N ILE A 29 -1.93 -2.13 -33.59
CA ILE A 29 -2.93 -2.80 -32.77
C ILE A 29 -4.08 -3.22 -33.67
N ASP A 30 -4.11 -4.49 -34.04
CA ASP A 30 -5.08 -5.04 -34.98
C ASP A 30 -6.24 -5.74 -34.24
N GLY A 31 -7.33 -5.00 -34.04
CA GLY A 31 -8.62 -5.52 -33.59
C GLY A 31 -9.69 -5.46 -34.69
N GLY A 32 -9.29 -5.61 -35.95
CA GLY A 32 -10.20 -5.49 -37.10
C GLY A 32 -10.77 -6.80 -37.61
N TYR A 33 -10.12 -7.93 -37.30
CA TYR A 33 -10.55 -9.26 -37.74
C TYR A 33 -11.06 -10.15 -36.62
N ASP A 34 -10.59 -9.93 -35.38
CA ASP A 34 -11.10 -10.60 -34.19
C ASP A 34 -10.93 -9.72 -32.94
N VAL A 35 -11.34 -10.23 -31.79
CA VAL A 35 -11.23 -9.56 -30.50
C VAL A 35 -9.76 -9.44 -30.10
N LEU A 36 -9.30 -8.19 -29.96
CA LEU A 36 -8.04 -7.86 -29.32
C LEU A 36 -8.32 -7.17 -27.99
N LYS A 37 -7.78 -7.73 -26.90
CA LYS A 37 -7.90 -7.14 -25.55
C LYS A 37 -6.53 -6.74 -24.99
N ILE A 38 -6.44 -5.52 -24.44
CA ILE A 38 -5.29 -5.03 -23.68
C ILE A 38 -5.76 -4.63 -22.27
N GLY A 39 -5.30 -5.38 -21.27
CA GLY A 39 -5.68 -5.22 -19.87
C GLY A 39 -5.07 -3.98 -19.21
N ARG A 40 -5.73 -3.51 -18.15
CA ARG A 40 -5.43 -2.30 -17.40
C ARG A 40 -3.96 -2.18 -17.01
N GLY A 41 -3.42 -0.97 -17.09
CA GLY A 41 -2.06 -0.66 -16.61
C GLY A 41 -0.93 -1.27 -17.45
N SER A 42 -1.25 -1.87 -18.60
CA SER A 42 -0.25 -2.45 -19.50
C SER A 42 0.47 -1.37 -20.31
N GLN A 43 1.70 -1.68 -20.73
CA GLN A 43 2.51 -0.80 -21.56
C GLN A 43 2.92 -1.52 -22.84
N ILE A 44 2.65 -0.88 -23.97
CA ILE A 44 3.01 -1.34 -25.29
C ILE A 44 4.11 -0.42 -25.82
N SER A 45 5.34 -0.92 -25.86
CA SER A 45 6.50 -0.15 -26.31
C SER A 45 6.48 0.06 -27.81
N SER A 46 7.15 1.13 -28.25
CA SER A 46 7.14 1.58 -29.64
C SER A 46 7.45 0.47 -30.65
N GLY A 47 6.76 0.48 -31.79
CA GLY A 47 6.96 -0.49 -32.86
C GLY A 47 6.39 -1.89 -32.59
N ALA A 48 5.79 -2.15 -31.43
CA ALA A 48 5.17 -3.45 -31.16
C ALA A 48 3.95 -3.71 -32.06
N GLN A 49 3.75 -4.95 -32.45
CA GLN A 49 2.66 -5.38 -33.33
C GLN A 49 1.84 -6.47 -32.63
N ILE A 50 0.54 -6.28 -32.52
CA ILE A 50 -0.38 -7.22 -31.89
C ILE A 50 -1.49 -7.52 -32.90
N LEU A 51 -1.55 -8.77 -33.35
CA LEU A 51 -2.35 -9.20 -34.49
C LEU A 51 -3.50 -10.09 -34.05
N THR A 52 -4.61 -10.03 -34.80
CA THR A 52 -5.75 -10.95 -34.66
C THR A 52 -6.00 -11.80 -35.90
N HIS A 53 -5.19 -11.63 -36.95
CA HIS A 53 -5.32 -12.42 -38.18
C HIS A 53 -3.99 -12.75 -38.85
N ASN A 54 -4.06 -13.65 -39.85
CA ASN A 54 -3.05 -13.81 -40.89
C ASN A 54 -3.71 -14.16 -42.24
N THR A 55 -2.95 -14.02 -43.33
CA THR A 55 -3.40 -14.37 -44.69
C THR A 55 -2.52 -15.44 -45.35
N VAL A 56 -1.77 -16.21 -44.54
CA VAL A 56 -0.74 -17.14 -45.03
C VAL A 56 -1.38 -18.20 -45.93
N LYS A 57 -2.41 -18.91 -45.44
CA LYS A 57 -3.12 -19.94 -46.22
C LYS A 57 -3.73 -19.39 -47.50
N ARG A 58 -4.37 -18.22 -47.41
CA ARG A 58 -4.97 -17.54 -48.56
C ARG A 58 -3.94 -17.18 -49.64
N THR A 59 -2.72 -16.83 -49.24
CA THR A 59 -1.63 -16.50 -50.17
C THR A 59 -1.03 -17.75 -50.79
N VAL A 60 -0.60 -18.73 -49.99
CA VAL A 60 0.13 -19.92 -50.49
C VAL A 60 -0.76 -20.91 -51.23
N SER A 61 -2.09 -20.81 -51.05
CA SER A 61 -3.06 -21.60 -51.81
C SER A 61 -3.44 -20.98 -53.15
N GLU A 62 -2.76 -19.91 -53.58
CA GLU A 62 -3.11 -19.13 -54.78
C GLU A 62 -4.57 -18.67 -54.75
N ARG A 63 -5.04 -18.22 -53.58
CA ARG A 63 -6.42 -17.79 -53.31
C ARG A 63 -7.48 -18.90 -53.34
N ASN A 64 -7.13 -20.18 -53.46
CA ASN A 64 -8.08 -21.29 -53.29
C ASN A 64 -8.62 -21.40 -51.86
N TYR A 65 -7.85 -20.94 -50.87
CA TYR A 65 -8.35 -20.69 -49.52
C TYR A 65 -8.91 -19.27 -49.45
N HIS A 66 -10.24 -19.14 -49.40
CA HIS A 66 -10.91 -17.83 -49.51
C HIS A 66 -10.99 -17.05 -48.19
N SER A 67 -10.89 -17.73 -47.05
CA SER A 67 -11.02 -17.12 -45.72
C SER A 67 -9.74 -16.43 -45.28
N ILE A 68 -9.88 -15.46 -44.37
CA ILE A 68 -8.77 -14.90 -43.58
C ILE A 68 -8.81 -15.63 -42.24
N ASP A 69 -7.68 -16.22 -41.84
CA ASP A 69 -7.59 -16.86 -40.53
C ASP A 69 -7.52 -15.76 -39.47
N SER A 70 -8.39 -15.85 -38.46
CA SER A 70 -8.40 -14.94 -37.33
C SER A 70 -8.63 -15.69 -36.02
N ALA A 71 -8.11 -15.11 -34.94
CA ALA A 71 -8.30 -15.64 -33.59
C ALA A 71 -8.10 -14.53 -32.54
N PRO A 72 -8.79 -14.60 -31.40
CA PRO A 72 -8.72 -13.57 -30.37
C PRO A 72 -7.33 -13.53 -29.72
N THR A 73 -6.82 -12.32 -29.48
CA THR A 73 -5.52 -12.09 -28.85
C THR A 73 -5.70 -11.27 -27.57
N GLU A 74 -5.11 -11.72 -26.46
CA GLU A 74 -5.27 -11.09 -25.14
C GLU A 74 -3.93 -10.77 -24.49
N ILE A 75 -3.78 -9.51 -24.06
CA ILE A 75 -2.72 -9.05 -23.17
C ILE A 75 -3.31 -8.79 -21.79
N GLY A 76 -2.90 -9.56 -20.79
CA GLY A 76 -3.38 -9.43 -19.42
C GLY A 76 -2.89 -8.14 -18.74
N GLU A 77 -3.58 -7.75 -17.65
CA GLU A 77 -3.30 -6.51 -16.91
C GLU A 77 -1.83 -6.36 -16.47
N PHE A 78 -1.35 -5.12 -16.38
CA PHE A 78 -0.03 -4.74 -15.91
C PHE A 78 1.11 -5.47 -16.64
N SER A 79 0.91 -5.79 -17.92
CA SER A 79 1.93 -6.46 -18.74
C SER A 79 2.71 -5.46 -19.58
N PHE A 80 3.96 -5.79 -19.89
CA PHE A 80 4.85 -4.98 -20.72
C PHE A 80 5.15 -5.71 -22.02
N ILE A 81 4.87 -5.07 -23.16
CA ILE A 81 5.24 -5.54 -24.49
C ILE A 81 6.40 -4.71 -24.99
N GLY A 82 7.55 -5.35 -25.20
CA GLY A 82 8.80 -4.71 -25.57
C GLY A 82 8.81 -4.12 -26.98
N THR A 83 9.77 -3.23 -27.20
CA THR A 83 9.94 -2.51 -28.47
C THR A 83 10.07 -3.50 -29.64
N ASN A 84 9.34 -3.27 -30.72
CA ASN A 84 9.33 -4.15 -31.90
C ASN A 84 8.97 -5.62 -31.63
N ALA A 85 8.33 -5.94 -30.50
CA ALA A 85 7.81 -7.28 -30.28
C ALA A 85 6.61 -7.55 -31.19
N VAL A 86 6.45 -8.80 -31.63
CA VAL A 86 5.34 -9.25 -32.48
C VAL A 86 4.54 -10.30 -31.74
N ILE A 87 3.23 -10.09 -31.64
CA ILE A 87 2.29 -11.02 -31.03
C ILE A 87 1.31 -11.47 -32.11
N LEU A 88 1.43 -12.73 -32.51
CA LEU A 88 0.58 -13.32 -33.54
C LEU A 88 -0.79 -13.73 -32.98
N MET A 89 -1.76 -13.88 -33.88
CA MET A 89 -3.16 -14.16 -33.55
C MET A 89 -3.37 -15.37 -32.62
N GLY A 90 -4.44 -15.34 -31.82
CA GLY A 90 -4.78 -16.44 -30.93
C GLY A 90 -3.95 -16.52 -29.64
N SER A 91 -3.03 -15.58 -29.43
CA SER A 91 -2.09 -15.62 -28.30
C SER A 91 -2.68 -15.01 -27.03
N ILE A 92 -2.37 -15.60 -25.88
CA ILE A 92 -2.79 -15.12 -24.56
C ILE A 92 -1.56 -14.90 -23.69
N ILE A 93 -1.34 -13.65 -23.28
CA ILE A 93 -0.30 -13.25 -22.34
C ILE A 93 -0.94 -13.00 -20.97
N GLY A 94 -0.65 -13.84 -19.97
CA GLY A 94 -1.18 -13.64 -18.63
C GLY A 94 -0.71 -12.33 -17.97
N HIS A 95 -1.46 -11.83 -16.99
CA HIS A 95 -1.18 -10.56 -16.32
C HIS A 95 0.22 -10.48 -15.70
N HIS A 96 0.74 -9.27 -15.53
CA HIS A 96 2.07 -8.97 -14.98
C HIS A 96 3.23 -9.62 -15.75
N SER A 97 3.04 -9.92 -17.03
CA SER A 97 4.08 -10.55 -17.86
C SER A 97 4.91 -9.51 -18.62
N VAL A 98 6.09 -9.92 -19.05
CA VAL A 98 7.00 -9.11 -19.88
C VAL A 98 7.29 -9.89 -21.14
N VAL A 99 6.98 -9.31 -22.30
CA VAL A 99 7.47 -9.75 -23.61
C VAL A 99 8.67 -8.88 -23.96
N GLY A 100 9.82 -9.50 -24.22
CA GLY A 100 11.06 -8.79 -24.52
C GLY A 100 11.01 -8.03 -25.84
N ALA A 101 11.90 -7.04 -25.99
CA ALA A 101 12.07 -6.34 -27.26
C ALA A 101 12.44 -7.33 -28.39
N GLY A 102 11.84 -7.15 -29.56
CA GLY A 102 12.04 -8.01 -30.74
C GLY A 102 11.55 -9.45 -30.61
N ALA A 103 10.88 -9.82 -29.52
CA ALA A 103 10.37 -11.18 -29.35
C ALA A 103 9.19 -11.46 -30.28
N VAL A 104 9.06 -12.69 -30.77
CA VAL A 104 7.94 -13.12 -31.63
C VAL A 104 7.13 -14.20 -30.93
N VAL A 105 5.98 -13.81 -30.38
CA VAL A 105 5.02 -14.74 -29.79
C VAL A 105 4.24 -15.42 -30.91
N LYS A 106 4.42 -16.74 -31.03
CA LYS A 106 3.79 -17.55 -32.07
C LYS A 106 2.28 -17.62 -31.90
N GLU A 107 1.58 -17.90 -33.00
CA GLU A 107 0.14 -18.12 -33.01
C GLU A 107 -0.30 -19.14 -31.95
N PHE A 108 -1.43 -18.87 -31.30
CA PHE A 108 -2.03 -19.72 -30.28
C PHE A 108 -1.16 -19.99 -29.04
N SER A 109 -0.12 -19.17 -28.80
CA SER A 109 0.74 -19.32 -27.61
C SER A 109 0.00 -18.83 -26.36
N LYS A 110 0.03 -19.63 -25.30
CA LYS A 110 -0.54 -19.26 -23.99
C LYS A 110 0.56 -19.19 -22.95
N PHE A 111 0.75 -18.00 -22.37
CA PHE A 111 1.68 -17.78 -21.27
C PHE A 111 0.94 -17.50 -19.97
N PRO A 112 1.25 -18.19 -18.87
CA PRO A 112 0.61 -17.93 -17.59
C PRO A 112 0.99 -16.55 -17.05
N PRO A 113 0.25 -16.01 -16.06
CA PRO A 113 0.65 -14.79 -15.38
C PRO A 113 2.08 -14.79 -14.86
N TYR A 114 2.65 -13.60 -14.74
CA TYR A 114 4.01 -13.35 -14.28
C TYR A 114 5.08 -14.02 -15.14
N SER A 115 4.91 -14.09 -16.45
CA SER A 115 5.87 -14.72 -17.37
C SER A 115 6.89 -13.71 -17.90
N LEU A 116 8.16 -14.10 -17.94
CA LEU A 116 9.19 -13.43 -18.74
C LEU A 116 9.34 -14.18 -20.06
N ILE A 117 9.00 -13.53 -21.16
CA ILE A 117 8.81 -14.13 -22.49
C ILE A 117 9.81 -13.50 -23.45
N LEU A 118 10.82 -14.24 -23.90
CA LEU A 118 11.92 -13.72 -24.73
C LEU A 118 12.18 -14.63 -25.94
N GLY A 119 12.78 -14.05 -26.99
CA GLY A 119 13.34 -14.77 -28.13
C GLY A 119 12.44 -14.84 -29.37
N VAL A 120 12.98 -15.47 -30.41
CA VAL A 120 12.30 -15.73 -31.69
C VAL A 120 12.57 -17.20 -32.07
N PRO A 121 11.59 -18.11 -31.95
CA PRO A 121 10.27 -17.88 -31.38
C PRO A 121 10.34 -17.62 -29.87
N ALA A 122 9.42 -16.80 -29.36
CA ALA A 122 9.39 -16.43 -27.97
C ALA A 122 9.04 -17.62 -27.06
N LYS A 123 9.78 -17.76 -25.96
CA LYS A 123 9.55 -18.78 -24.93
C LYS A 123 9.53 -18.14 -23.56
N ARG A 124 8.87 -18.81 -22.60
CA ARG A 124 8.92 -18.43 -21.20
C ARG A 124 10.30 -18.82 -20.66
N VAL A 125 11.12 -17.82 -20.35
CA VAL A 125 12.48 -18.01 -19.83
C VAL A 125 12.57 -17.76 -18.32
N GLY A 126 11.50 -17.26 -17.70
CA GLY A 126 11.49 -16.99 -16.27
C GLY A 126 10.17 -16.42 -15.78
N SER A 127 10.21 -15.84 -14.58
CA SER A 127 9.06 -15.19 -13.96
C SER A 127 9.35 -13.76 -13.52
N THR A 128 8.39 -12.88 -13.75
CA THR A 128 8.36 -11.50 -13.28
C THR A 128 7.81 -11.37 -11.86
N LYS A 129 7.38 -12.48 -11.23
CA LYS A 129 6.77 -12.49 -9.89
C LYS A 129 7.64 -11.84 -8.82
N LYS A 130 8.97 -11.87 -8.98
CA LYS A 130 9.91 -11.18 -8.10
C LYS A 130 9.72 -9.65 -8.02
N TYR A 131 9.13 -9.06 -9.06
CA TYR A 131 8.78 -7.64 -9.11
C TYR A 131 7.38 -7.35 -8.57
N TYR A 132 6.53 -8.38 -8.48
CA TYR A 132 5.20 -8.27 -7.89
C TYR A 132 5.26 -8.69 -6.41
N LYS A 133 5.41 -7.71 -5.53
CA LYS A 133 5.19 -7.94 -4.10
C LYS A 133 3.71 -7.83 -3.81
N ILE A 134 3.09 -8.94 -3.41
CA ILE A 134 1.80 -8.89 -2.73
C ILE A 134 2.05 -8.08 -1.46
N PRO A 135 1.37 -6.94 -1.25
CA PRO A 135 1.56 -6.16 -0.03
C PRO A 135 1.32 -7.09 1.17
N THR A 136 2.20 -6.98 2.15
CA THR A 136 2.07 -7.71 3.41
C THR A 136 1.80 -6.68 4.50
N LEU A 137 0.95 -7.03 5.48
CA LEU A 137 0.49 -6.07 6.48
C LEU A 137 0.75 -6.54 7.91
N SER A 138 1.44 -5.74 8.71
CA SER A 138 1.49 -5.89 10.16
C SER A 138 0.56 -4.86 10.78
N VAL A 139 -0.53 -5.30 11.39
CA VAL A 139 -1.39 -4.43 12.21
C VAL A 139 -0.82 -4.43 13.62
N VAL A 140 -0.37 -3.28 14.10
CA VAL A 140 0.27 -3.16 15.41
C VAL A 140 -0.65 -2.38 16.36
N ILE A 141 -0.94 -2.97 17.51
CA ILE A 141 -1.90 -2.45 18.50
C ILE A 141 -1.22 -2.40 19.86
N PRO A 142 -0.77 -1.23 20.32
CA PRO A 142 -0.30 -1.04 21.69
C PRO A 142 -1.49 -0.99 22.65
N ALA A 143 -1.41 -1.71 23.75
CA ALA A 143 -2.47 -1.81 24.76
C ALA A 143 -1.89 -1.65 26.17
N TYR A 144 -2.55 -0.84 26.99
CA TYR A 144 -2.27 -0.70 28.42
C TYR A 144 -3.59 -0.52 29.14
N ASN A 145 -3.95 -1.42 30.05
CA ASN A 145 -5.22 -1.45 30.76
C ASN A 145 -6.48 -1.32 29.87
N GLU A 146 -6.61 -2.17 28.86
CA GLU A 146 -7.70 -2.18 27.86
C GLU A 146 -8.52 -3.49 27.93
N GLU A 147 -8.70 -4.08 29.12
CA GLU A 147 -9.36 -5.40 29.25
C GLU A 147 -10.79 -5.43 28.69
N GLU A 148 -11.50 -4.30 28.74
CA GLU A 148 -12.87 -4.15 28.23
C GLU A 148 -12.93 -4.10 26.69
N ASN A 149 -11.89 -3.57 26.05
CA ASN A 149 -11.90 -3.23 24.61
C ASN A 149 -11.09 -4.22 23.75
N ILE A 150 -9.97 -4.73 24.27
CA ILE A 150 -8.94 -5.38 23.45
C ILE A 150 -9.44 -6.63 22.73
N LYS A 151 -10.38 -7.38 23.32
CA LYS A 151 -10.96 -8.57 22.67
C LYS A 151 -11.76 -8.21 21.42
N GLU A 152 -12.74 -7.30 21.55
CA GLU A 152 -13.58 -6.87 20.43
C GLU A 152 -12.73 -6.22 19.32
N VAL A 153 -11.79 -5.37 19.69
CA VAL A 153 -10.88 -4.69 18.76
C VAL A 153 -10.12 -5.69 17.90
N VAL A 154 -9.51 -6.71 18.52
CA VAL A 154 -8.70 -7.69 17.80
C VAL A 154 -9.57 -8.62 16.95
N GLU A 155 -10.75 -8.99 17.43
CA GLU A 155 -11.70 -9.80 16.65
C GLU A 155 -12.21 -9.03 15.41
N ARG A 156 -12.57 -7.74 15.57
CA ARG A 156 -12.93 -6.85 14.45
C ARG A 156 -11.76 -6.68 13.47
N ALA A 157 -10.56 -6.40 13.98
CA ALA A 157 -9.36 -6.27 13.18
C ALA A 157 -9.11 -7.54 12.36
N PHE A 158 -9.10 -8.71 13.00
CA PHE A 158 -8.89 -9.97 12.30
C PHE A 158 -9.95 -10.20 11.22
N LYS A 159 -11.23 -10.01 11.55
CA LYS A 159 -12.35 -10.20 10.61
C LYS A 159 -12.21 -9.31 9.39
N GLU A 160 -12.07 -8.00 9.57
CA GLU A 160 -12.05 -7.07 8.44
C GLU A 160 -10.75 -7.15 7.64
N ILE A 161 -9.59 -7.27 8.30
CA ILE A 161 -8.31 -7.39 7.60
C ILE A 161 -8.24 -8.68 6.77
N SER A 162 -8.78 -9.79 7.28
CA SER A 162 -8.79 -11.06 6.53
C SER A 162 -9.56 -11.01 5.21
N LYS A 163 -10.52 -10.09 5.06
CA LYS A 163 -11.25 -9.85 3.81
C LYS A 163 -10.46 -8.99 2.82
N ILE A 164 -9.51 -8.19 3.32
CA ILE A 164 -8.77 -7.19 2.55
C ILE A 164 -7.45 -7.76 2.04
N ILE A 165 -6.72 -8.48 2.88
CA ILE A 165 -5.37 -8.96 2.60
C ILE A 165 -5.15 -10.33 3.25
N ASN A 166 -4.64 -11.29 2.47
CA ASN A 166 -4.43 -12.64 2.98
C ASN A 166 -3.15 -12.76 3.83
N ASN A 167 -2.08 -12.05 3.45
CA ASN A 167 -0.81 -12.11 4.17
C ASN A 167 -0.69 -10.96 5.18
N PHE A 168 -1.16 -11.22 6.40
CA PHE A 168 -1.08 -10.25 7.50
C PHE A 168 -0.70 -10.90 8.82
N GLU A 169 -0.22 -10.08 9.74
CA GLU A 169 -0.12 -10.39 11.17
C GLU A 169 -0.78 -9.26 11.98
N ILE A 170 -1.24 -9.60 13.18
CA ILE A 170 -1.64 -8.65 14.22
C ILE A 170 -0.64 -8.79 15.36
N VAL A 171 0.08 -7.72 15.67
CA VAL A 171 1.04 -7.66 16.79
C VAL A 171 0.41 -6.85 17.91
N LEU A 172 0.13 -7.52 19.01
CA LEU A 172 -0.41 -6.94 20.23
C LEU A 172 0.72 -6.67 21.20
N VAL A 173 0.94 -5.41 21.56
CA VAL A 173 1.96 -5.03 22.55
C VAL A 173 1.26 -4.65 23.84
N ASN A 174 1.33 -5.53 24.84
CA ASN A 174 0.91 -5.22 26.20
C ASN A 174 2.02 -4.41 26.89
N ASP A 175 1.75 -3.13 27.15
CA ASP A 175 2.67 -2.20 27.82
C ASP A 175 2.61 -2.32 29.36
N GLY A 176 2.72 -3.55 29.87
CA GLY A 176 2.78 -3.83 31.30
C GLY A 176 1.48 -3.53 32.05
N SER A 177 0.33 -3.89 31.49
CA SER A 177 -0.98 -3.74 32.12
C SER A 177 -1.07 -4.38 33.50
N THR A 178 -1.87 -3.77 34.38
CA THR A 178 -2.18 -4.25 35.73
C THR A 178 -3.53 -4.98 35.81
N ASP A 179 -4.33 -4.92 34.74
CA ASP A 179 -5.63 -5.58 34.61
C ASP A 179 -5.52 -6.91 33.81
N ASN A 180 -6.65 -7.49 33.38
CA ASN A 180 -6.64 -8.75 32.62
C ASN A 180 -6.23 -8.61 31.15
N THR A 181 -5.86 -7.41 30.65
CA THR A 181 -5.45 -7.18 29.25
C THR A 181 -4.40 -8.19 28.80
N GLY A 182 -3.40 -8.47 29.62
CA GLY A 182 -2.33 -9.40 29.29
C GLY A 182 -2.81 -10.83 29.10
N LYS A 183 -3.74 -11.30 29.94
CA LYS A 183 -4.34 -12.64 29.82
C LYS A 183 -5.19 -12.75 28.56
N ILE A 184 -5.96 -11.71 28.24
CA ILE A 184 -6.80 -11.66 27.04
C ILE A 184 -5.92 -11.68 25.78
N ILE A 185 -4.85 -10.88 25.74
CA ILE A 185 -3.86 -10.87 24.64
C ILE A 185 -3.25 -12.25 24.43
N ASN A 186 -2.84 -12.94 25.50
CA ASN A 186 -2.30 -14.30 25.40
C ASN A 186 -3.31 -15.30 24.84
N SER A 187 -4.58 -15.19 25.23
CA SER A 187 -5.66 -16.02 24.69
C SER A 187 -5.83 -15.80 23.18
N LEU A 188 -5.88 -14.53 22.74
CA LEU A 188 -6.01 -14.15 21.33
C LEU A 188 -4.81 -14.61 20.49
N ALA A 189 -3.59 -14.54 21.05
CA ALA A 189 -2.35 -14.93 20.38
C ALA A 189 -2.22 -16.45 20.14
N LYS A 190 -3.13 -17.28 20.67
CA LYS A 190 -3.22 -18.71 20.29
C LYS A 190 -3.67 -18.88 18.83
N ARG A 191 -4.36 -17.89 18.25
CA ARG A 191 -4.79 -17.91 16.86
C ARG A 191 -3.61 -17.62 15.92
N LYS A 192 -3.50 -18.38 14.82
CA LYS A 192 -2.54 -18.09 13.75
C LYS A 192 -2.67 -16.63 13.30
N ARG A 193 -1.54 -15.99 12.97
CA ARG A 193 -1.43 -14.57 12.56
C ARG A 193 -1.63 -13.53 13.66
N ILE A 194 -1.79 -13.93 14.93
CA ILE A 194 -1.78 -13.00 16.07
C ILE A 194 -0.55 -13.28 16.92
N ARG A 195 0.17 -12.24 17.32
CA ARG A 195 1.36 -12.35 18.16
C ARG A 195 1.29 -11.38 19.32
N ALA A 196 1.61 -11.87 20.51
CA ALA A 196 1.70 -11.08 21.72
C ALA A 196 3.16 -10.69 22.00
N VAL A 197 3.35 -9.46 22.47
CA VAL A 197 4.59 -8.95 23.04
C VAL A 197 4.26 -8.29 24.37
N HIS A 198 5.01 -8.61 25.43
CA HIS A 198 4.75 -8.12 26.78
C HIS A 198 5.92 -7.33 27.31
N HIS A 199 5.64 -6.15 27.85
CA HIS A 199 6.59 -5.42 28.68
C HIS A 199 6.51 -5.89 30.13
N LYS A 200 7.67 -6.04 30.78
CA LYS A 200 7.76 -6.34 32.22
C LYS A 200 7.20 -5.22 33.09
N LYS A 201 7.29 -3.97 32.62
CA LYS A 201 6.80 -2.75 33.29
C LYS A 201 6.31 -1.78 32.21
N ASN A 202 5.36 -0.91 32.55
CA ASN A 202 4.88 0.13 31.66
C ASN A 202 6.02 1.05 31.18
N LYS A 203 6.25 1.06 29.86
CA LYS A 203 7.23 1.89 29.16
C LYS A 203 6.61 3.19 28.62
N GLY A 204 5.29 3.30 28.62
CA GLY A 204 4.55 4.45 28.15
C GLY A 204 4.34 4.43 26.63
N PHE A 205 3.58 5.42 26.15
CA PHE A 205 3.07 5.48 24.78
C PHE A 205 4.16 5.31 23.70
N SER A 206 5.23 6.10 23.77
CA SER A 206 6.32 6.00 22.77
C SER A 206 7.05 4.67 22.85
N GLY A 207 7.30 4.13 24.06
CA GLY A 207 7.97 2.83 24.23
C GLY A 207 7.13 1.65 23.74
N ALA A 208 5.81 1.70 23.91
CA ALA A 208 4.89 0.72 23.36
C ALA A 208 4.86 0.77 21.82
N MET A 209 4.78 1.97 21.24
CA MET A 209 4.81 2.16 19.78
C MET A 209 6.13 1.75 19.15
N GLU A 210 7.26 2.09 19.77
CA GLU A 210 8.57 1.64 19.31
C GLU A 210 8.62 0.11 19.27
N THR A 211 8.11 -0.54 20.31
CA THR A 211 8.07 -2.01 20.37
C THR A 211 7.15 -2.59 19.29
N CYS A 212 6.01 -1.95 19.02
CA CYS A 212 5.13 -2.28 17.90
C CYS A 212 5.90 -2.25 16.57
N PHE A 213 6.56 -1.13 16.25
CA PHE A 213 7.29 -0.95 14.99
C PHE A 213 8.46 -1.93 14.84
N ARG A 214 9.27 -2.11 15.88
CA ARG A 214 10.41 -3.04 15.86
C ARG A 214 9.97 -4.50 15.70
N ASN A 215 8.78 -4.85 16.19
CA ASN A 215 8.29 -6.21 16.08
C ASN A 215 7.56 -6.49 14.76
N ALA A 216 7.08 -5.48 14.05
CA ALA A 216 6.40 -5.66 12.77
C ALA A 216 7.35 -6.18 11.67
N LYS A 217 6.94 -7.25 10.97
CA LYS A 217 7.79 -7.94 9.98
C LYS A 217 7.41 -7.64 8.54
N ASN A 218 6.19 -7.17 8.30
CA ASN A 218 5.66 -7.01 6.95
C ASN A 218 6.00 -5.66 6.33
N GLU A 219 5.84 -5.55 5.01
CA GLU A 219 6.18 -4.37 4.22
C GLU A 219 5.40 -3.12 4.63
N LEU A 220 4.13 -3.30 5.02
CA LEU A 220 3.25 -2.24 5.49
C LEU A 220 2.94 -2.45 6.97
N ILE A 221 2.98 -1.36 7.73
CA ILE A 221 2.76 -1.37 9.18
C ILE A 221 1.61 -0.41 9.49
N LEU A 222 0.45 -0.96 9.84
CA LEU A 222 -0.72 -0.20 10.27
C LEU A 222 -0.70 -0.06 11.79
N LEU A 223 -0.48 1.16 12.28
CA LEU A 223 -0.64 1.50 13.68
C LEU A 223 -2.12 1.77 13.97
N ALA A 224 -2.72 0.98 14.84
CA ALA A 224 -4.13 1.13 15.23
C ALA A 224 -4.29 1.25 16.76
N PRO A 225 -5.25 2.05 17.24
CA PRO A 225 -5.53 2.17 18.67
C PRO A 225 -6.24 0.92 19.21
N ALA A 226 -6.12 0.70 20.53
CA ALA A 226 -6.73 -0.41 21.24
C ALA A 226 -8.12 -0.08 21.84
N ASP A 227 -8.67 1.11 21.58
CA ASP A 227 -9.84 1.65 22.28
C ASP A 227 -11.17 1.48 21.52
N GLY A 228 -11.19 0.71 20.44
CA GLY A 228 -12.41 0.39 19.69
C GLY A 228 -12.91 1.47 18.73
N GLN A 229 -12.23 2.62 18.63
CA GLN A 229 -12.78 3.74 17.85
C GLN A 229 -12.48 3.67 16.35
N PHE A 230 -11.52 2.85 15.94
CA PHE A 230 -11.15 2.70 14.53
C PHE A 230 -11.90 1.55 13.87
N ASP A 231 -12.64 1.86 12.81
CA ASP A 231 -13.20 0.84 11.92
C ASP A 231 -12.13 0.28 10.97
N PHE A 232 -11.71 -0.96 11.22
CA PHE A 232 -10.71 -1.68 10.43
C PHE A 232 -11.11 -1.93 8.98
N SER A 233 -12.40 -1.81 8.61
CA SER A 233 -12.82 -1.87 7.19
C SER A 233 -12.17 -0.75 6.36
N GLN A 234 -11.88 0.39 7.01
CA GLN A 234 -11.23 1.54 6.39
C GLN A 234 -9.76 1.30 6.04
N THR A 235 -9.15 0.20 6.52
CA THR A 235 -7.78 -0.19 6.14
C THR A 235 -7.62 -0.33 4.64
N LYS A 236 -8.67 -0.75 3.92
CA LYS A 236 -8.66 -0.83 2.45
C LYS A 236 -8.33 0.53 1.82
N LYS A 237 -8.89 1.62 2.34
CA LYS A 237 -8.60 2.98 1.87
C LYS A 237 -7.13 3.33 2.04
N PHE A 238 -6.52 3.01 3.19
CA PHE A 238 -5.10 3.25 3.39
C PHE A 238 -4.22 2.46 2.41
N LEU A 239 -4.54 1.19 2.15
CA LEU A 239 -3.81 0.36 1.18
C LEU A 239 -3.95 0.87 -0.25
N ASP A 240 -5.11 1.44 -0.60
CA ASP A 240 -5.33 2.03 -1.92
C ASP A 240 -4.61 3.37 -2.09
N GLU A 241 -4.66 4.24 -1.08
CA GLU A 241 -4.08 5.59 -1.10
C GLU A 241 -2.55 5.59 -0.94
N ILE A 242 -1.95 4.61 -0.24
CA ILE A 242 -0.49 4.57 -0.03
C ILE A 242 0.31 4.22 -1.31
N LYS A 243 -0.37 3.91 -2.42
CA LYS A 243 0.27 3.64 -3.72
C LYS A 243 0.98 4.91 -4.20
N GLY A 244 2.31 4.88 -4.26
CA GLY A 244 3.15 6.04 -4.62
C GLY A 244 3.56 6.95 -3.46
N TYR A 245 3.16 6.61 -2.22
CA TYR A 245 3.52 7.32 -1.00
C TYR A 245 4.26 6.41 -0.02
N ASP A 246 4.97 7.02 0.92
CA ASP A 246 5.80 6.32 1.92
C ASP A 246 5.04 6.14 3.26
N VAL A 247 4.18 7.11 3.59
CA VAL A 247 3.41 7.14 4.82
C VAL A 247 2.01 7.67 4.53
N ALA A 248 0.98 6.99 5.02
CA ALA A 248 -0.40 7.45 4.98
C ALA A 248 -0.90 7.72 6.41
N VAL A 249 -1.40 8.94 6.66
CA VAL A 249 -1.85 9.37 8.00
C VAL A 249 -3.34 9.67 7.98
N GLY A 250 -4.08 9.06 8.90
CA GLY A 250 -5.52 9.26 9.03
C GLY A 250 -5.86 10.62 9.64
N TYR A 251 -6.94 11.26 9.18
CA TYR A 251 -7.51 12.42 9.88
C TYR A 251 -9.03 12.30 9.97
N ARG A 252 -9.59 12.71 11.10
CA ARG A 252 -11.01 12.50 11.42
C ARG A 252 -11.87 13.55 10.72
N ILE A 253 -12.91 13.11 9.99
CA ILE A 253 -13.83 14.02 9.28
C ILE A 253 -14.89 14.59 10.23
N LYS A 254 -15.46 13.74 11.08
CA LYS A 254 -16.43 14.12 12.11
C LYS A 254 -15.80 13.87 13.47
N ASN A 255 -15.75 14.92 14.28
CA ASN A 255 -15.16 14.85 15.60
C ASN A 255 -16.23 15.30 16.63
N SER A 256 -16.90 14.35 17.28
CA SER A 256 -17.93 14.61 18.31
C SER A 256 -17.33 15.03 19.66
N GLU A 257 -16.02 15.29 19.71
CA GLU A 257 -15.35 15.65 20.96
C GLU A 257 -15.80 17.02 21.48
N ASN A 258 -15.77 17.11 22.81
CA ASN A 258 -15.97 18.34 23.56
C ASN A 258 -15.02 19.45 23.09
N PHE A 259 -15.48 20.70 23.20
CA PHE A 259 -14.77 21.89 22.73
C PHE A 259 -13.32 21.98 23.27
N ILE A 260 -13.10 21.61 24.53
CA ILE A 260 -11.79 21.59 25.18
C ILE A 260 -10.81 20.66 24.44
N ARG A 261 -11.25 19.45 24.06
CA ARG A 261 -10.41 18.45 23.38
C ARG A 261 -10.05 18.90 21.95
N LYS A 262 -11.01 19.55 21.26
CA LYS A 262 -10.77 20.19 19.96
C LYS A 262 -9.75 21.31 20.06
N PHE A 263 -9.83 22.15 21.09
CA PHE A 263 -8.87 23.23 21.32
C PHE A 263 -7.47 22.68 21.61
N GLN A 264 -7.35 21.67 22.48
CA GLN A 264 -6.08 21.01 22.79
C GLN A 264 -5.42 20.40 21.55
N SER A 265 -6.21 19.68 20.74
CA SER A 265 -5.72 19.12 19.48
C SER A 265 -5.21 20.23 18.54
N LYS A 266 -5.97 21.32 18.36
CA LYS A 266 -5.54 22.47 17.56
C LYS A 266 -4.23 23.07 18.08
N MET A 267 -4.12 23.25 19.39
CA MET A 267 -2.92 23.83 20.01
C MET A 267 -1.69 22.93 19.85
N PHE A 268 -1.86 21.61 19.99
CA PHE A 268 -0.80 20.64 19.75
C PHE A 268 -0.30 20.67 18.30
N HIS A 269 -1.21 20.70 17.32
CA HIS A 269 -0.83 20.78 15.91
C HIS A 269 -0.21 22.15 15.54
N LEU A 270 -0.66 23.24 16.18
CA LEU A 270 -0.01 24.54 16.03
C LEU A 270 1.44 24.51 16.54
N LEU A 271 1.70 23.90 17.70
CA LEU A 271 3.05 23.74 18.23
C LEU A 271 3.93 22.89 17.30
N LEU A 272 3.39 21.79 16.76
CA LEU A 272 4.09 20.96 15.78
C LEU A 272 4.44 21.74 14.51
N PHE A 273 3.52 22.58 14.04
CA PHE A 273 3.78 23.45 12.90
C PHE A 273 4.86 24.48 13.20
N LEU A 274 4.80 25.17 14.34
CA LEU A 274 5.77 26.22 14.71
C LEU A 274 7.18 25.65 14.94
N ILE A 275 7.31 24.51 15.63
CA ILE A 275 8.61 23.94 16.02
C ILE A 275 9.22 23.11 14.88
N PHE A 276 8.39 22.32 14.18
CA PHE A 276 8.86 21.32 13.22
C PHE A 276 8.48 21.61 11.78
N GLY A 277 7.60 22.59 11.51
CA GLY A 277 7.11 22.88 10.16
C GLY A 277 6.14 21.82 9.62
N ILE A 278 5.57 20.98 10.49
CA ILE A 278 4.70 19.88 10.05
C ILE A 278 3.33 20.42 9.65
N LYS A 279 2.89 20.13 8.42
CA LYS A 279 1.62 20.61 7.84
C LYS A 279 0.53 19.52 7.77
N LEU A 280 0.64 18.47 8.56
CA LEU A 280 -0.37 17.41 8.63
C LEU A 280 -1.55 17.84 9.50
N LYS A 281 -2.77 17.49 9.08
CA LYS A 281 -4.02 17.81 9.79
C LYS A 281 -4.09 17.11 11.14
N GLU A 282 -3.67 15.84 11.17
CA GLU A 282 -3.54 15.04 12.38
C GLU A 282 -2.29 14.16 12.29
N ILE A 283 -1.69 13.85 13.45
CA ILE A 283 -0.51 12.97 13.55
C ILE A 283 -0.74 11.81 14.54
N SER A 284 -1.58 12.02 15.55
CA SER A 284 -1.79 11.09 16.67
C SER A 284 -2.97 10.13 16.46
N THR A 285 -3.15 9.67 15.22
CA THR A 285 -4.27 8.82 14.76
C THR A 285 -3.73 7.54 14.13
N VAL A 286 -4.61 6.77 13.46
CA VAL A 286 -4.21 5.63 12.64
C VAL A 286 -3.28 6.08 11.53
N SER A 287 -2.20 5.33 11.34
CA SER A 287 -1.24 5.58 10.28
C SER A 287 -0.73 4.26 9.68
N LEU A 288 -0.47 4.29 8.38
CA LEU A 288 0.11 3.20 7.62
C LEU A 288 1.50 3.61 7.14
N TRP A 289 2.51 2.85 7.52
CA TRP A 289 3.91 3.13 7.22
C TRP A 289 4.48 2.05 6.31
N ARG A 290 5.30 2.43 5.34
CA ARG A 290 6.22 1.47 4.73
C ARG A 290 7.31 1.11 5.71
N LYS A 291 7.58 -0.19 5.86
CA LYS A 291 8.55 -0.70 6.83
C LYS A 291 9.94 -0.09 6.66
N TYR A 292 10.40 0.12 5.42
CA TYR A 292 11.71 0.75 5.22
C TYR A 292 11.80 2.17 5.78
N VAL A 293 10.69 2.92 5.87
CA VAL A 293 10.69 4.24 6.50
C VAL A 293 11.05 4.08 7.97
N LEU A 294 10.39 3.16 8.67
CA LEU A 294 10.63 2.90 10.08
C LEU A 294 12.02 2.30 10.33
N ASP A 295 12.50 1.39 9.46
CA ASP A 295 13.82 0.77 9.60
C ASP A 295 14.97 1.76 9.32
N THR A 296 14.71 2.85 8.58
CA THR A 296 15.71 3.87 8.20
C THR A 296 15.79 5.03 9.21
N LEU A 297 14.85 5.10 10.16
CA LEU A 297 14.74 6.17 11.13
C LEU A 297 15.12 5.66 12.51
N GLU A 298 16.16 6.25 13.08
CA GLU A 298 16.49 6.03 14.48
C GLU A 298 15.41 6.67 15.36
N ILE A 299 14.89 5.94 16.36
CA ILE A 299 13.93 6.46 17.33
C ILE A 299 14.70 6.92 18.58
N THR A 300 14.65 8.22 18.84
CA THR A 300 15.28 8.91 19.98
C THR A 300 14.27 9.38 21.02
N ALA A 301 12.97 9.22 20.74
CA ALA A 301 11.89 9.68 21.60
C ALA A 301 11.97 9.00 22.97
N TYR A 302 11.82 9.79 24.04
CA TYR A 302 11.78 9.24 25.38
C TYR A 302 10.57 8.29 25.53
N PRO A 303 10.72 7.06 26.07
CA PRO A 303 9.66 6.04 26.05
C PRO A 303 8.31 6.49 26.62
N ARG A 304 8.31 7.27 27.70
CA ARG A 304 7.07 7.77 28.33
C ARG A 304 6.55 9.10 27.77
N SER A 305 7.08 9.55 26.64
CA SER A 305 6.59 10.75 25.96
C SER A 305 5.53 10.42 24.90
N VAL A 306 4.90 11.45 24.33
CA VAL A 306 4.04 11.36 23.14
C VAL A 306 4.78 11.73 21.84
N MET A 307 6.12 11.80 21.89
CA MET A 307 6.94 12.38 20.83
C MET A 307 7.26 11.46 19.67
N ILE A 308 7.05 10.14 19.78
CA ILE A 308 7.48 9.20 18.74
C ILE A 308 6.88 9.51 17.36
N LEU A 309 5.58 9.80 17.26
CA LEU A 309 4.94 10.10 15.98
C LEU A 309 5.38 11.47 15.43
N PRO A 310 5.37 12.58 16.21
CA PRO A 310 6.00 13.83 15.80
C PRO A 310 7.44 13.68 15.30
N GLU A 311 8.26 12.93 16.03
CA GLU A 311 9.65 12.68 15.69
C GLU A 311 9.78 11.93 14.35
N LEU A 312 9.05 10.82 14.19
CA LEU A 312 9.10 10.00 12.99
C LEU A 312 8.60 10.80 11.78
N VAL A 313 7.52 11.57 11.92
CA VAL A 313 7.03 12.46 10.86
C VAL A 313 8.07 13.50 10.49
N TYR A 314 8.67 14.19 11.48
CA TYR A 314 9.69 15.19 11.22
C TYR A 314 10.90 14.61 10.50
N LYS A 315 11.45 13.50 11.01
CA LYS A 315 12.61 12.83 10.40
C LYS A 315 12.29 12.32 8.99
N SER A 316 11.07 11.85 8.76
CA SER A 316 10.60 11.44 7.43
C SER A 316 10.53 12.60 6.45
N ILE A 317 10.02 13.77 6.88
CA ILE A 317 10.00 14.99 6.06
C ILE A 317 11.44 15.40 5.70
N LYS A 318 12.37 15.33 6.66
CA LYS A 318 13.79 15.63 6.40
C LYS A 318 14.46 14.67 5.42
N LYS A 319 14.01 13.42 5.33
CA LYS A 319 14.44 12.44 4.32
C LYS A 319 13.65 12.50 3.01
N ASN A 320 12.80 13.51 2.82
CA ASN A 320 11.95 13.70 1.63
C ASN A 320 10.97 12.53 1.36
N TYR A 321 10.54 11.81 2.40
CA TYR A 321 9.48 10.82 2.26
C TYR A 321 8.13 11.50 1.97
N LYS A 322 7.35 10.88 1.09
CA LYS A 322 6.06 11.32 0.59
C LYS A 322 4.93 10.89 1.54
N PHE A 323 4.11 11.86 1.91
CA PHE A 323 2.95 11.65 2.78
C PHE A 323 1.64 11.77 2.00
N ILE A 324 0.64 10.98 2.39
CA ILE A 324 -0.76 11.15 2.01
C ILE A 324 -1.64 11.21 3.27
N GLN A 325 -2.72 11.99 3.20
CA GLN A 325 -3.66 12.15 4.31
C GLN A 325 -4.99 11.46 3.96
N VAL A 326 -5.39 10.48 4.76
CA VAL A 326 -6.57 9.65 4.48
C VAL A 326 -7.73 10.08 5.39
N PRO A 327 -8.87 10.53 4.84
CA PRO A 327 -10.03 10.86 5.63
C PRO A 327 -10.66 9.61 6.26
N ILE A 328 -10.85 9.61 7.58
CA ILE A 328 -11.40 8.48 8.32
C ILE A 328 -12.65 8.86 9.13
N GLY A 329 -13.59 7.91 9.20
CA GLY A 329 -14.65 7.90 10.21
C GLY A 329 -14.09 7.45 11.57
N TRP A 330 -14.71 7.91 12.65
CA TRP A 330 -14.31 7.62 14.02
C TRP A 330 -15.54 7.23 14.84
N GLU A 331 -15.50 6.06 15.47
CA GLU A 331 -16.59 5.59 16.32
C GLU A 331 -16.46 6.16 17.74
N GLU A 332 -17.60 6.30 18.43
CA GLU A 332 -17.58 6.63 19.85
C GLU A 332 -17.07 5.45 20.66
N ARG A 333 -16.34 5.74 21.73
CA ARG A 333 -15.80 4.72 22.61
C ARG A 333 -16.94 4.05 23.35
N LYS A 334 -17.01 2.71 23.28
CA LYS A 334 -18.06 1.92 23.95
C LYS A 334 -17.77 1.68 25.43
N ALA A 335 -16.49 1.56 25.83
CA ALA A 335 -16.09 1.24 27.20
C ALA A 335 -14.68 1.80 27.56
N GLY A 336 -14.39 1.95 28.86
CA GLY A 336 -13.13 2.47 29.39
C GLY A 336 -12.94 4.00 29.43
N GLU A 337 -12.24 4.50 30.45
CA GLU A 337 -11.92 5.94 30.59
C GLU A 337 -10.90 6.45 29.57
N ALA A 338 -11.08 7.69 29.10
CA ALA A 338 -10.05 8.40 28.34
C ALA A 338 -8.83 8.69 29.23
N LYS A 339 -7.73 7.97 28.99
CA LYS A 339 -6.47 8.13 29.76
C LYS A 339 -5.71 9.44 29.46
N GLY A 340 -6.22 10.26 28.54
CA GLY A 340 -5.74 11.62 28.30
C GLY A 340 -6.37 12.61 29.29
N ARG A 341 -6.04 12.51 30.58
CA ARG A 341 -6.38 13.58 31.53
C ARG A 341 -5.53 14.81 31.22
N VAL A 342 -6.12 16.00 31.38
CA VAL A 342 -5.43 17.27 31.22
C VAL A 342 -4.48 17.44 32.40
N ASP A 343 -3.25 16.99 32.20
CA ASP A 343 -2.16 17.23 33.12
C ASP A 343 -1.29 18.36 32.56
N ILE A 344 -1.35 19.53 33.19
CA ILE A 344 -0.53 20.70 32.82
C ILE A 344 0.95 20.33 32.86
N LEU A 345 1.36 19.45 33.77
CA LEU A 345 2.73 18.95 33.86
C LEU A 345 3.08 18.14 32.61
N LEU A 346 2.18 17.28 32.12
CA LEU A 346 2.38 16.51 30.89
C LEU A 346 2.49 17.41 29.66
N ILE A 347 1.70 18.49 29.59
CA ILE A 347 1.77 19.48 28.52
C ILE A 347 3.14 20.18 28.54
N LEU A 348 3.58 20.67 29.70
CA LEU A 348 4.89 21.33 29.86
C LEU A 348 6.06 20.38 29.55
N ILE A 349 5.99 19.13 30.01
CA ILE A 349 6.96 18.09 29.67
C ILE A 349 6.97 17.82 28.16
N THR A 350 5.81 17.81 27.51
CA THR A 350 5.71 17.62 26.06
C THR A 350 6.37 18.76 25.30
N ILE A 351 6.08 20.02 25.67
CA ILE A 351 6.71 21.20 25.06
C ILE A 351 8.22 21.18 25.28
N PHE A 352 8.68 20.92 26.50
CA PHE A 352 10.11 20.81 26.82
C PHE A 352 10.78 19.71 25.98
N ASN A 353 10.15 18.54 25.85
CA ASN A 353 10.67 17.45 25.02
C ASN A 353 10.70 17.82 23.52
N MET A 354 9.70 18.56 23.01
CA MET A 354 9.70 19.06 21.63
C MET A 354 10.87 20.01 21.39
N ILE A 355 11.11 20.96 22.30
CA ILE A 355 12.21 21.92 22.20
C ILE A 355 13.56 21.21 22.32
N LYS A 356 13.72 20.33 23.33
CA LYS A 356 14.94 19.54 23.53
C LYS A 356 15.26 18.70 22.29
N PHE A 357 14.27 18.03 21.72
CA PHE A 357 14.43 17.26 20.48
C PHE A 357 14.81 18.17 19.30
N ARG A 358 14.18 19.35 19.17
CA ARG A 358 14.55 20.32 18.13
C ARG A 358 16.01 20.79 18.29
N LEU A 359 16.47 21.00 19.52
CA LEU A 359 17.84 21.42 19.81
C LEU A 359 18.88 20.31 19.57
N SER A 360 18.55 19.05 19.89
CA SER A 360 19.45 17.92 19.61
C SER A 360 19.68 17.71 18.11
N LEU A 361 18.71 18.10 17.28
CA LEU A 361 18.84 18.08 15.82
C LEU A 361 19.74 19.21 15.28
N THR A 362 19.85 20.34 15.97
CA THR A 362 20.75 21.44 15.58
C THR A 362 22.19 21.27 16.06
N GLY A 363 22.41 20.53 17.16
CA GLY A 363 23.75 20.21 17.67
C GLY A 363 24.44 19.03 16.96
N SER A 364 23.68 18.21 16.23
CA SER A 364 24.21 17.12 15.42
C SER A 364 24.55 17.63 14.01
N LYS A 365 25.60 18.46 13.92
CA LYS A 365 26.31 18.71 12.66
C LYS A 365 27.64 17.97 12.72
N VAL A 366 27.69 16.76 12.14
CA VAL A 366 28.71 16.30 11.18
C VAL A 366 28.01 15.35 10.23
#